data_AF-A0A7C6NVY3-F1
#
_entry.id   AF-A0A7C6NVY3-F1
#
_cell.length_a   1.000
_cell.length_b   1.000
_cell.length_c   1.000
_cell.angle_alpha   90.00
_cell.angle_beta   90.00
_cell.angle_gamma   90.00
#
_symmetry.space_group_name_H-M   'P 1'
#
loop_
_entity.id
_entity.type
_entity.pdbx_description
1 polymer ?
#
loop_
_entity_poly.entity_id
_entity_poly.type
_entity_poly.pdbx_seq_one_letter_code
_entity_poly.pdbx_strand_id
1 'polypeptide(L)'
;MESSREKLFACIQATSFVCDELRLFLDTHPTDRGALDYWDRMSKVRNEAVTEYTQCYGPIESYRVESDCKWAWVEDPWPWEGRC
;
A
#
# COMPACT_ATOMS: atom_id res chain seq x y z
N MET A 1 -5.20 -4.06 21.45
CA MET A 1 -4.97 -2.76 20.79
C MET A 1 -4.18 -3.07 19.55
N GLU A 2 -4.69 -2.75 18.36
CA GLU A 2 -3.91 -2.90 17.12
C GLU A 2 -2.64 -2.06 17.19
N SER A 3 -1.52 -2.67 16.80
CA SER A 3 -0.24 -2.00 16.64
C SER A 3 -0.32 -0.92 15.57
N SER A 4 0.50 0.12 15.66
CA SER A 4 0.64 1.12 14.59
C SER A 4 0.97 0.47 13.24
N ARG A 5 1.72 -0.63 13.24
CA ARG A 5 2.00 -1.46 12.05
C ARG A 5 0.73 -2.02 11.42
N GLU A 6 -0.16 -2.59 12.25
CA GLU A 6 -1.41 -3.22 11.80
C GLU A 6 -2.38 -2.17 11.26
N LYS A 7 -2.47 -1.01 11.90
CA LYS A 7 -3.32 0.10 11.44
C LYS A 7 -2.88 0.66 10.09
N LEU A 8 -1.57 0.89 9.93
CA LEU A 8 -1.02 1.35 8.65
C LEU A 8 -1.23 0.30 7.56
N PHE A 9 -0.98 -0.98 7.85
CA PHE A 9 -1.22 -2.05 6.90
C PHE A 9 -2.70 -2.17 6.52
N ALA A 10 -3.62 -2.07 7.47
CA ALA A 10 -5.06 -2.07 7.22
C ALA A 10 -5.49 -0.88 6.35
N CYS A 11 -4.94 0.31 6.59
CA CYS A 11 -5.16 1.49 5.76
C CYS A 11 -4.70 1.25 4.31
N ILE A 12 -3.51 0.68 4.12
CA ILE A 12 -2.97 0.34 2.80
C ILE A 12 -3.89 -0.67 2.10
N GLN A 13 -4.34 -1.71 2.79
CA GLN A 13 -5.23 -2.73 2.23
C GLN A 13 -6.58 -2.12 1.80
N ALA A 14 -7.21 -1.33 2.68
CA ALA A 14 -8.50 -0.71 2.38
C ALA A 14 -8.41 0.28 1.22
N THR A 15 -7.37 1.13 1.21
CA THR A 15 -7.17 2.11 0.14
C THR A 15 -6.78 1.45 -1.18
N SER A 16 -6.02 0.34 -1.15
CA SER A 16 -5.72 -0.46 -2.35
C SER A 16 -6.99 -1.06 -2.96
N PHE A 17 -7.87 -1.65 -2.13
CA PHE A 17 -9.14 -2.16 -2.59
C PHE A 17 -10.00 -1.08 -3.28
N VAL A 18 -10.10 0.10 -2.67
CA VAL A 18 -10.85 1.22 -3.28
C VAL A 18 -10.23 1.67 -4.61
N CYS A 19 -8.90 1.71 -4.71
CA CYS A 19 -8.23 2.00 -5.97
C CYS A 19 -8.59 0.94 -7.02
N ASP A 20 -8.50 -0.36 -6.71
CA ASP A 20 -8.84 -1.42 -7.66
C ASP A 20 -10.29 -1.31 -8.17
N GLU A 21 -11.25 -1.06 -7.27
CA GLU A 21 -12.66 -0.84 -7.65
C GLU A 21 -12.84 0.38 -8.55
N LEU A 22 -12.19 1.50 -8.24
CA LEU A 22 -12.24 2.71 -9.06
C LEU A 22 -11.59 2.48 -10.43
N ARG A 23 -10.51 1.70 -10.50
CA ARG A 23 -9.88 1.31 -11.77
C ARG A 23 -10.88 0.57 -12.65
N LEU A 24 -11.52 -0.45 -12.10
CA LEU A 24 -12.50 -1.26 -12.82
C LEU A 24 -13.72 -0.44 -13.27
N PHE A 25 -14.17 0.50 -12.44
CA PHE A 25 -15.24 1.41 -12.81
C PHE A 25 -14.83 2.34 -13.95
N LEU A 26 -13.67 2.99 -13.85
CA LEU A 26 -13.14 3.93 -14.84
C LEU A 26 -12.81 3.25 -16.18
N ASP A 27 -12.46 1.95 -16.20
CA ASP A 27 -12.28 1.15 -17.42
C ASP A 27 -13.57 1.18 -18.29
N THR A 28 -14.75 1.38 -17.68
CA THR A 28 -16.04 1.50 -18.38
C THR A 28 -16.61 2.93 -18.42
N HIS A 29 -16.17 3.81 -17.52
CA HIS A 29 -16.64 5.20 -17.41
C HIS A 29 -15.45 6.19 -17.36
N PRO A 30 -14.64 6.30 -18.43
CA PRO A 30 -13.34 6.97 -18.37
C PRO A 30 -13.41 8.50 -18.18
N THR A 31 -14.59 9.10 -18.37
CA THR A 31 -14.80 10.56 -18.24
C THR A 31 -15.59 10.93 -16.98
N ASP A 32 -15.89 9.97 -16.10
CA ASP A 32 -16.58 10.26 -14.85
C ASP A 32 -15.67 11.05 -13.91
N ARG A 33 -15.97 12.34 -13.77
CA ARG A 33 -15.15 13.26 -12.96
C ARG A 33 -15.18 12.91 -11.47
N GLY A 34 -16.30 12.40 -10.96
CA GLY A 34 -16.41 12.03 -9.55
C GLY A 34 -15.50 10.85 -9.21
N ALA A 35 -15.46 9.85 -10.10
CA ALA A 35 -14.57 8.70 -9.96
C ALA A 35 -13.08 9.09 -10.12
N LEU A 36 -12.76 10.00 -11.04
CA LEU A 36 -11.39 10.53 -11.22
C LEU A 36 -10.92 11.34 -10.00
N ASP A 37 -11.73 12.27 -9.50
CA ASP A 37 -11.40 13.06 -8.31
C ASP A 37 -11.21 12.15 -7.07
N TYR A 38 -12.04 11.11 -6.96
CA TYR A 38 -11.93 10.16 -5.86
C TYR A 38 -10.72 9.25 -6.01
N TRP A 39 -10.36 8.85 -7.23
CA TRP A 39 -9.12 8.12 -7.52
C TRP A 39 -7.89 8.92 -7.08
N ASP A 40 -7.80 10.20 -7.45
CA ASP A 40 -6.66 11.05 -7.09
C ASP A 40 -6.52 11.18 -5.57
N ARG A 41 -7.64 11.34 -4.86
CA ARG A 41 -7.65 11.37 -3.39
C ARG A 41 -7.19 10.05 -2.79
N MET A 42 -7.77 8.93 -3.22
CA MET A 42 -7.51 7.63 -2.61
C MET A 42 -6.11 7.09 -2.94
N SER A 43 -5.64 7.30 -4.16
CA SER A 43 -4.27 6.95 -4.56
C SER A 43 -3.23 7.73 -3.76
N LYS A 44 -3.48 9.02 -3.47
CA LYS A 44 -2.62 9.82 -2.59
C LYS A 44 -2.59 9.26 -1.16
N VAL A 45 -3.74 8.99 -0.55
CA VAL A 45 -3.81 8.40 0.80
C VAL A 45 -3.10 7.05 0.86
N ARG A 46 -3.29 6.19 -0.15
CA ARG A 46 -2.58 4.91 -0.26
C ARG A 46 -1.06 5.11 -0.30
N ASN A 47 -0.58 6.01 -1.15
CA ASN A 47 0.86 6.23 -1.33
C ASN A 47 1.51 6.82 -0.07
N GLU A 48 0.83 7.73 0.63
CA GLU A 48 1.28 8.25 1.92
C GLU A 48 1.39 7.14 2.96
N ALA A 49 0.37 6.28 3.09
CA ALA A 49 0.38 5.15 4.02
C ALA A 49 1.48 4.12 3.70
N VAL A 50 1.68 3.79 2.41
CA VAL A 50 2.78 2.90 1.96
C VAL A 50 4.14 3.51 2.28
N THR A 51 4.30 4.81 2.09
CA THR A 51 5.56 5.52 2.39
C THR A 51 5.85 5.47 3.89
N GLU A 52 4.86 5.80 4.73
CA GLU A 52 5.00 5.78 6.19
C GLU A 52 5.29 4.36 6.71
N TYR A 53 4.57 3.35 6.20
CA TYR A 53 4.84 1.97 6.55
C TYR A 53 6.26 1.56 6.15
N THR A 54 6.67 1.90 4.93
CA THR A 54 7.99 1.52 4.41
C THR A 54 9.12 2.14 5.23
N GLN A 55 8.97 3.40 5.64
CA GLN A 55 9.93 4.09 6.52
C GLN A 55 10.00 3.46 7.92
N CYS A 56 8.87 3.03 8.47
CA CYS A 56 8.81 2.51 9.85
C CYS A 56 9.15 1.02 9.98
N TYR A 57 8.75 0.22 8.99
CA TYR A 57 8.72 -1.25 9.09
C TYR A 57 9.45 -1.96 7.95
N GLY A 58 9.89 -1.22 6.93
CA GLY A 58 10.55 -1.80 5.76
C GLY A 58 9.61 -2.02 4.57
N PRO A 59 10.19 -2.41 3.42
CA PRO A 59 9.53 -2.40 2.12
C PRO A 59 8.36 -3.39 2.04
N ILE A 60 7.22 -2.94 1.52
CA ILE A 60 6.07 -3.80 1.18
C ILE A 60 6.17 -4.40 -0.23
N GLU A 61 6.87 -3.71 -1.14
CA GLU A 61 7.04 -4.13 -2.53
C GLU A 61 8.52 -4.42 -2.81
N SER A 62 8.83 -5.64 -3.26
CA SER A 62 10.21 -6.06 -3.54
C SER A 62 10.89 -5.21 -4.62
N TYR A 63 10.11 -4.61 -5.53
CA TYR A 63 10.60 -3.73 -6.58
C TYR A 63 10.90 -2.29 -6.11
N ARG A 64 10.51 -1.92 -4.89
CA ARG A 64 10.74 -0.58 -4.31
C ARG A 64 11.83 -0.57 -3.23
N VAL A 65 12.62 -1.63 -3.16
CA VAL A 65 13.72 -1.75 -2.20
C VAL A 65 14.91 -0.94 -2.70
N GLU A 66 15.25 0.13 -2.00
CA GLU A 66 16.53 0.83 -2.22
C GLU A 66 17.64 0.06 -1.48
N SER A 67 18.54 -0.58 -2.24
CA SER A 67 19.62 -1.40 -1.67
C SER A 67 20.95 -0.61 -1.66
N ASP A 68 21.21 0.13 -0.59
CA ASP A 68 22.50 0.85 -0.47
C ASP A 68 23.63 -0.05 0.06
N CYS A 69 23.33 -0.99 0.98
CA CYS A 69 24.33 -1.89 1.58
C CYS A 69 23.84 -3.31 1.92
N LYS A 70 22.52 -3.56 1.87
CA LYS A 70 21.87 -4.84 2.25
C LYS A 70 20.52 -4.99 1.55
N TRP A 71 20.09 -6.23 1.30
CA TRP A 71 18.78 -6.51 0.68
C TRP A 71 17.68 -6.47 1.75
N ALA A 72 17.10 -5.29 1.98
CA ALA A 72 16.15 -5.07 3.09
C ALA A 72 14.85 -5.91 3.00
N TRP A 73 14.53 -6.48 1.83
CA TRP A 73 13.36 -7.33 1.62
C TRP A 73 13.35 -8.59 2.50
N VAL A 74 14.52 -9.11 2.87
CA VAL A 74 14.62 -10.37 3.64
C VAL A 74 14.68 -10.14 5.15
N GLU A 75 14.55 -8.90 5.63
CA GLU A 75 14.73 -8.59 7.06
C GLU A 75 13.47 -8.81 7.90
N ASP A 76 12.29 -8.77 7.28
CA ASP A 76 11.03 -9.09 7.95
C ASP A 76 10.70 -10.58 7.78
N PRO A 77 10.09 -11.21 8.81
CA PRO A 77 9.67 -12.59 8.71
C PRO A 77 8.62 -12.73 7.61
N TRP A 78 8.89 -13.65 6.69
CA TRP A 78 8.02 -13.87 5.56
C TRP A 78 6.69 -14.45 6.04
N PRO A 79 5.59 -14.26 5.28
CA PRO A 79 4.27 -14.76 5.67
C PRO A 79 4.22 -16.28 5.94
N TRP A 80 5.15 -17.06 5.38
CA TRP A 80 5.28 -18.51 5.59
C TRP A 80 6.29 -18.92 6.66
N GLU A 81 7.07 -18.00 7.21
CA GLU A 81 8.02 -18.31 8.29
C GLU A 81 7.33 -18.51 9.63
N GLY A 82 6.05 -18.11 9.75
CA GLY A 82 5.27 -18.19 10.97
C GLY A 82 5.78 -17.17 12.00
N ARG A 83 4.86 -16.43 12.63
CA ARG A 83 5.22 -15.64 13.81
C ARG A 83 5.36 -16.62 14.97
N CYS A 84 6.57 -17.08 15.24
CA CYS A 84 6.90 -17.85 16.46
C CYS A 84 6.81 -16.96 17.70
#